data_AF-A0A1F9MW25-F1
#
_entry.id   AF-A0A1F9MW25-F1
#
_cell.length_a   1.000
_cell.length_b   1.000
_cell.length_c   1.000
_cell.angle_alpha   90.00
_cell.angle_beta   90.00
_cell.angle_gamma   90.00
#
_symmetry.space_group_name_H-M   'P 1'
#
loop_
_entity.id
_entity.type
_entity.pdbx_description
1 polymer ?
#
loop_
_entity_poly.entity_id
_entity_poly.type
_entity_poly.pdbx_seq_one_letter_code
_entity_poly.pdbx_strand_id
1 'polypeptide(L)'
;MAVKPEYRLSTVLKMRERKKEAAEQFLAECLKALRVEQDRLRDMENELERMIAKRNTKMREYSEKAMRGEMVAQAVTSSNVYIERLKELEESQKDAIEGQKSVIVQKEEAVRGARKDLVDATQDLKALEKHKEKWEDEVKREMQVKQDEAMDEIAQTIFLKNH
;
A
#
# COMPACT_ATOMS: atom_id res chain seq x y z
N MET A 1 11.12 -46.49 -9.17
CA MET A 1 10.07 -45.74 -8.44
C MET A 1 9.17 -45.09 -9.48
N ALA A 2 7.85 -45.29 -9.41
CA ALA A 2 6.93 -44.67 -10.37
C ALA A 2 7.02 -43.13 -10.28
N VAL A 3 7.20 -42.47 -11.41
CA VAL A 3 7.25 -41.01 -11.49
C VAL A 3 5.84 -40.50 -11.15
N LYS A 4 5.72 -39.68 -10.09
CA LYS A 4 4.44 -39.03 -9.77
C LYS A 4 4.05 -38.14 -10.95
N PRO A 5 2.78 -38.17 -11.39
CA PRO A 5 2.34 -37.29 -12.47
C PRO A 5 2.50 -35.83 -12.04
N GLU A 6 2.78 -34.94 -12.98
CA GLU A 6 2.86 -33.50 -12.72
C GLU A 6 1.46 -32.87 -12.70
N TYR A 7 1.24 -31.91 -11.80
CA TYR A 7 0.00 -31.16 -11.75
C TYR A 7 -0.21 -30.33 -13.02
N ARG A 8 -1.31 -30.58 -13.73
CA ARG A 8 -1.59 -29.99 -15.05
C ARG A 8 -1.66 -28.44 -15.05
N LEU A 9 -1.95 -27.84 -13.90
CA LEU A 9 -2.03 -26.38 -13.74
C LEU A 9 -0.81 -25.79 -13.02
N SER A 10 0.33 -26.50 -12.97
CA SER A 10 1.57 -26.05 -12.32
C SER A 10 2.04 -24.68 -12.83
N THR A 11 1.98 -24.45 -14.13
CA THR A 11 2.33 -23.16 -14.75
C THR A 11 1.39 -22.04 -14.31
N VAL A 12 0.08 -22.29 -14.29
CA VAL A 12 -0.91 -21.29 -13.88
C VAL A 12 -0.75 -20.95 -12.39
N LEU A 13 -0.48 -21.94 -11.55
CA LEU A 13 -0.19 -21.75 -10.14
C LEU A 13 1.00 -20.79 -9.94
N LYS A 14 2.12 -21.06 -10.60
CA LYS A 14 3.32 -20.19 -10.57
C LYS A 14 3.02 -18.77 -11.06
N MET A 15 2.19 -18.62 -12.08
CA MET A 15 1.76 -17.30 -12.55
C MET A 15 0.93 -16.55 -11.51
N ARG A 16 0.08 -17.24 -10.75
CA ARG A 16 -0.72 -16.64 -9.68
C ARG A 16 0.12 -16.29 -8.45
N GLU A 17 1.10 -17.12 -8.09
CA GLU A 17 2.10 -16.80 -7.05
C GLU A 17 2.82 -15.49 -7.39
N ARG A 18 3.37 -15.38 -8.60
CA ARG A 18 4.02 -14.15 -9.07
C ARG A 18 3.07 -12.95 -9.10
N LYS A 19 1.80 -13.14 -9.47
CA LYS A 19 0.80 -12.07 -9.47
C LYS A 19 0.53 -11.57 -8.04
N LYS A 20 0.46 -12.47 -7.06
CA LYS A 20 0.32 -12.10 -5.64
C LYS A 20 1.54 -11.32 -5.16
N GLU A 21 2.75 -11.81 -5.44
CA GLU A 21 4.00 -11.13 -5.09
C GLU A 21 4.08 -9.73 -5.70
N ALA A 22 3.72 -9.58 -6.98
CA ALA A 22 3.67 -8.29 -7.65
C ALA A 22 2.65 -7.33 -7.00
N ALA A 23 1.47 -7.83 -6.62
CA ALA A 23 0.47 -7.03 -5.91
C ALA A 23 0.93 -6.60 -4.51
N GLU A 24 1.67 -7.45 -3.80
CA GLU A 24 2.28 -7.11 -2.50
C GLU A 24 3.33 -6.00 -2.65
N GLN A 25 4.22 -6.12 -3.64
CA GLN A 25 5.23 -5.11 -3.95
C GLN A 25 4.57 -3.78 -4.32
N PHE A 26 3.57 -3.80 -5.19
CA PHE A 26 2.84 -2.59 -5.59
C PHE A 26 2.13 -1.93 -4.41
N LEU A 27 1.48 -2.71 -3.54
CA LEU A 27 0.88 -2.17 -2.32
C LEU A 27 1.91 -1.51 -1.41
N ALA A 28 3.10 -2.12 -1.26
CA ALA A 28 4.18 -1.54 -0.47
C ALA A 28 4.67 -0.20 -1.05
N GLU A 29 4.78 -0.10 -2.38
CA GLU A 29 5.11 1.15 -3.08
C GLU A 29 4.04 2.23 -2.85
N CYS A 30 2.75 1.89 -2.99
CA CYS A 30 1.65 2.82 -2.72
C CYS A 30 1.67 3.33 -1.27
N LEU A 31 1.90 2.44 -0.29
CA LEU A 31 1.98 2.81 1.12
C LEU A 31 3.17 3.73 1.40
N LYS A 32 4.33 3.45 0.79
CA LYS A 32 5.51 4.32 0.89
C LYS A 32 5.22 5.69 0.30
N ALA A 33 4.60 5.75 -0.88
CA ALA A 33 4.22 7.01 -1.51
C ALA A 33 3.23 7.81 -0.67
N LEU A 34 2.19 7.17 -0.12
CA LEU A 34 1.24 7.81 0.79
C LEU A 34 1.95 8.41 2.01
N ARG A 35 2.86 7.65 2.63
CA ARG A 35 3.61 8.13 3.80
C ARG A 35 4.46 9.36 3.48
N VAL A 36 5.13 9.38 2.33
CA VAL A 36 5.92 10.54 1.89
C VAL A 36 5.05 11.79 1.78
N GLU A 37 3.86 11.68 1.19
CA GLU A 37 2.95 12.82 1.04
C GLU A 37 2.33 13.28 2.38
N GLN A 38 2.10 12.35 3.32
CA GLN A 38 1.67 12.66 4.68
C GLN A 38 2.76 13.38 5.49
N ASP A 39 4.01 12.91 5.41
CA ASP A 39 5.13 13.58 6.06
C ASP A 39 5.33 14.99 5.47
N ARG A 40 5.19 15.14 4.14
CA ARG A 40 5.21 16.45 3.48
C ARG A 40 4.10 17.39 3.96
N LEU A 41 2.87 16.90 4.09
CA LEU A 41 1.76 17.71 4.62
C LEU A 41 2.09 18.20 6.04
N ARG A 42 2.59 17.32 6.90
CA ARG A 42 2.98 17.68 8.27
C ARG A 42 4.04 18.79 8.28
N ASP A 43 5.04 18.68 7.40
CA ASP A 43 6.09 19.70 7.29
C ASP A 43 5.53 21.05 6.80
N MET A 44 4.56 21.02 5.86
CA MET A 44 3.87 22.23 5.39
C MET A 44 3.01 22.89 6.48
N GLU A 45 2.31 22.10 7.30
CA GLU A 45 1.51 22.58 8.43
C GLU A 45 2.41 23.19 9.52
N ASN A 46 3.52 22.55 9.86
CA ASN A 46 4.52 23.10 10.78
C ASN A 46 5.11 24.43 10.29
N GLU A 47 5.35 24.56 8.98
CA GLU A 47 5.83 25.82 8.42
C GLU A 47 4.77 26.92 8.50
N LEU A 48 3.50 26.61 8.22
CA LEU A 48 2.41 27.56 8.40
C LEU A 48 2.33 28.07 9.84
N GLU A 49 2.47 27.20 10.84
CA GLU A 49 2.50 27.59 12.25
C GLU A 49 3.66 28.56 12.55
N ARG A 50 4.85 28.30 12.00
CA ARG A 50 6.01 29.20 12.13
C ARG A 50 5.76 30.55 11.47
N MET A 51 5.12 30.58 10.30
CA MET A 51 4.74 31.82 9.61
C MET A 51 3.79 32.66 10.47
N ILE A 52 2.74 32.04 11.01
CA ILE A 52 1.76 32.70 11.90
C ILE A 52 2.46 33.23 13.16
N ALA A 53 3.31 32.42 13.78
CA ALA A 53 4.07 32.85 14.96
C ALA A 53 4.98 34.05 14.64
N LYS A 54 5.67 34.03 13.50
CA LYS A 54 6.50 35.15 13.03
C LYS A 54 5.69 36.41 12.80
N ARG A 55 4.52 36.32 12.16
CA ARG A 55 3.61 37.46 11.97
C ARG A 55 3.15 38.03 13.30
N ASN A 56 2.72 37.17 14.24
CA ASN A 56 2.25 37.61 15.55
C ASN A 56 3.35 38.31 16.36
N THR A 57 4.58 37.79 16.33
CA THR A 57 5.75 38.43 16.94
C THR A 57 6.00 39.81 16.33
N LYS A 58 6.00 39.93 14.99
CA LYS A 58 6.20 41.22 14.32
C LYS A 58 5.09 42.22 14.61
N MET A 59 3.84 41.77 14.67
CA MET A 59 2.70 42.60 15.03
C MET A 59 2.85 43.15 16.46
N ARG A 60 3.26 42.31 17.42
CA ARG A 60 3.54 42.72 18.80
C ARG A 60 4.70 43.72 18.88
N GLU A 61 5.82 43.43 18.21
CA GLU A 61 6.98 44.32 18.17
C GLU A 61 6.61 45.71 17.64
N TYR A 62 5.81 45.80 16.56
CA TYR A 62 5.37 47.08 16.01
C TYR A 62 4.36 47.79 16.91
N SER A 63 3.45 47.05 17.54
CA SER A 63 2.50 47.63 18.50
C SER A 63 3.22 48.23 19.71
N GLU A 64 4.21 47.53 20.27
CA GLU A 64 5.00 48.03 21.40
C GLU A 64 5.82 49.27 21.03
N LYS A 65 6.46 49.29 19.86
CA LYS A 65 7.19 50.48 19.37
C LYS A 65 6.27 51.68 19.13
N ALA A 66 5.08 51.45 18.58
CA ALA A 66 4.09 52.49 18.39
C ALA A 66 3.61 53.07 19.73
N MET A 67 3.35 52.22 20.73
CA MET A 67 2.97 52.66 22.09
C MET A 67 4.06 53.49 22.78
N ARG A 68 5.33 53.17 22.55
CA ARG A 68 6.46 53.96 23.08
C ARG A 68 6.71 55.27 22.31
N GLY A 69 5.96 55.55 21.25
CA GLY A 69 6.18 56.73 20.39
C GLY A 69 7.45 56.64 19.55
N GLU A 70 8.05 55.44 19.43
CA GLU A 70 9.29 55.21 18.68
C GLU A 70 9.06 55.08 17.16
N MET A 71 7.81 55.21 16.70
CA MET A 71 7.44 55.08 15.30
C MET A 71 6.85 56.38 14.75
N VAL A 72 7.44 56.87 13.66
CA VAL A 72 6.86 57.93 12.84
C VAL A 72 5.71 57.38 11.99
N ALA A 73 4.77 58.23 11.57
CA ALA A 73 3.59 57.83 10.80
C ALA A 73 3.91 56.97 9.57
N GLN A 74 4.95 57.33 8.82
CA GLN A 74 5.40 56.56 7.66
C GLN A 74 5.85 55.14 8.04
N ALA A 75 6.54 54.98 9.18
CA ALA A 75 6.98 53.68 9.67
C ALA A 75 5.79 52.79 10.07
N VAL A 76 4.72 53.37 10.62
CA VAL A 76 3.49 52.64 10.93
C VAL A 76 2.83 52.10 9.65
N THR A 77 2.72 52.91 8.61
CA THR A 77 2.18 52.47 7.32
C THR A 77 3.02 51.35 6.71
N SER A 78 4.35 51.48 6.68
CA SER A 78 5.24 50.43 6.17
C SER A 78 5.14 49.13 6.96
N SER A 79 5.02 49.21 8.29
CA SER A 79 4.78 48.05 9.16
C SER A 79 3.47 47.34 8.84
N ASN A 80 2.38 48.08 8.62
CA ASN A 80 1.09 47.48 8.26
C ASN A 80 1.17 46.75 6.91
N VAL A 81 1.77 47.36 5.88
CA VAL A 81 1.97 46.73 4.57
C VAL A 81 2.78 45.43 4.71
N TYR A 82 3.82 45.43 5.53
CA TYR A 82 4.61 44.22 5.78
C TYR A 82 3.79 43.10 6.46
N ILE A 83 2.95 43.44 7.45
CA ILE A 83 2.07 42.47 8.10
C ILE A 83 1.05 41.89 7.12
N GLU A 84 0.45 42.73 6.25
CA GLU A 84 -0.47 42.25 5.21
C GLU A 84 0.25 41.30 4.25
N ARG A 85 1.49 41.61 3.84
CA ARG A 85 2.28 40.70 3.01
C ARG A 85 2.55 39.36 3.69
N LEU A 86 2.78 39.33 5.00
CA LEU A 86 2.91 38.07 5.74
C LEU A 86 1.61 37.25 5.73
N LYS A 87 0.45 37.92 5.88
CA LYS A 87 -0.86 37.24 5.78
C LYS A 87 -1.10 36.66 4.39
N GLU A 88 -0.74 37.38 3.33
CA GLU A 88 -0.85 36.86 1.95
C GLU A 88 -0.01 35.59 1.76
N LEU A 89 1.21 35.57 2.31
CA LEU A 89 2.07 34.38 2.26
C LEU A 89 1.48 33.20 3.06
N GLU A 90 0.93 33.47 4.25
CA GLU A 90 0.23 32.45 5.05
C GLU A 90 -0.96 31.87 4.29
N GLU A 91 -1.75 32.71 3.61
CA GLU A 91 -2.91 32.26 2.85
C GLU A 91 -2.47 31.40 1.65
N SER A 92 -1.45 31.82 0.90
CA SER A 92 -0.87 31.01 -0.16
C SER A 92 -0.36 29.65 0.34
N GLN A 93 0.16 29.60 1.57
CA GLN A 93 0.60 28.34 2.19
C GLN A 93 -0.59 27.46 2.59
N LYS A 94 -1.71 28.02 3.05
CA LYS A 94 -2.95 27.27 3.31
C LYS A 94 -3.53 26.68 2.04
N ASP A 95 -3.57 27.44 0.96
CA ASP A 95 -4.03 26.95 -0.35
C ASP A 95 -3.15 25.78 -0.82
N ALA A 96 -1.83 25.88 -0.65
CA ALA A 96 -0.91 24.80 -0.96
C ALA A 96 -1.15 23.55 -0.08
N ILE A 97 -1.45 23.73 1.21
CA ILE A 97 -1.82 22.65 2.13
C ILE A 97 -3.11 21.96 1.67
N GLU A 98 -4.12 22.72 1.22
CA GLU A 98 -5.35 22.15 0.70
C GLU A 98 -5.13 21.32 -0.57
N GLY A 99 -4.30 21.84 -1.49
CA GLY A 99 -3.83 21.07 -2.65
C GLY A 99 -3.13 19.77 -2.23
N GLN A 100 -2.25 19.83 -1.24
CA GLN A 100 -1.54 18.66 -0.71
C GLN A 100 -2.48 17.63 -0.08
N LYS A 101 -3.55 18.07 0.62
CA LYS A 101 -4.58 17.16 1.14
C LYS A 101 -5.30 16.42 0.02
N SER A 102 -5.58 17.08 -1.11
CA SER A 102 -6.12 16.40 -2.30
C SER A 102 -5.18 15.33 -2.85
N VAL A 103 -3.87 15.60 -2.89
CA VAL A 103 -2.85 14.61 -3.29
C VAL A 103 -2.86 13.39 -2.36
N ILE A 104 -2.96 13.60 -1.04
CA ILE A 104 -3.06 12.49 -0.08
C ILE A 104 -4.28 11.63 -0.36
N VAL A 105 -5.45 12.23 -0.59
CA VAL A 105 -6.68 11.48 -0.93
C VAL A 105 -6.46 10.59 -2.17
N GLN A 106 -5.81 11.09 -3.22
CA GLN A 106 -5.49 10.29 -4.40
C GLN A 106 -4.55 9.12 -4.07
N LYS A 107 -3.57 9.31 -3.18
CA LYS A 107 -2.68 8.23 -2.72
C LYS A 107 -3.41 7.20 -1.86
N GLU A 108 -4.35 7.62 -1.04
CA GLU A 108 -5.21 6.72 -0.26
C GLU A 108 -6.09 5.86 -1.16
N GLU A 109 -6.65 6.43 -2.23
CA GLU A 109 -7.39 5.69 -3.25
C GLU A 109 -6.51 4.66 -3.96
N ALA A 110 -5.27 5.02 -4.32
CA ALA A 110 -4.31 4.09 -4.90
C ALA A 110 -4.00 2.91 -3.94
N VAL A 111 -3.79 3.18 -2.65
CA VAL A 111 -3.61 2.14 -1.62
C VAL A 111 -4.85 1.25 -1.52
N ARG A 112 -6.06 1.83 -1.58
CA ARG A 112 -7.32 1.07 -1.56
C ARG A 112 -7.44 0.15 -2.77
N GLY A 113 -7.09 0.64 -3.96
CA GLY A 113 -7.01 -0.17 -5.18
C GLY A 113 -6.03 -1.32 -5.05
N ALA A 114 -4.78 -1.04 -4.66
CA ALA A 114 -3.74 -2.05 -4.49
C ALA A 114 -4.12 -3.12 -3.44
N ARG A 115 -4.81 -2.74 -2.36
CA ARG A 115 -5.33 -3.71 -1.37
C ARG A 115 -6.36 -4.64 -1.99
N LYS A 116 -7.26 -4.12 -2.81
CA LYS A 116 -8.25 -4.94 -3.53
C LYS A 116 -7.55 -5.92 -4.47
N ASP A 117 -6.59 -5.44 -5.26
CA ASP A 117 -5.85 -6.28 -6.20
C ASP A 117 -5.09 -7.41 -5.49
N LEU A 118 -4.51 -7.13 -4.33
CA LEU A 118 -3.85 -8.15 -3.50
C LEU A 118 -4.85 -9.20 -2.97
N VAL A 119 -6.03 -8.76 -2.52
CA VAL A 119 -7.09 -9.68 -2.08
C VAL A 119 -7.52 -10.59 -3.23
N ASP A 120 -7.79 -10.01 -4.40
CA ASP A 120 -8.21 -10.77 -5.59
C ASP A 120 -7.12 -11.76 -6.02
N ALA A 121 -5.85 -11.33 -6.08
CA ALA A 121 -4.73 -12.21 -6.41
C ALA A 121 -4.53 -13.35 -5.39
N THR A 122 -4.77 -13.07 -4.10
CA THR A 122 -4.70 -14.07 -3.04
C THR A 122 -5.83 -15.08 -3.12
N GLN A 123 -7.05 -14.63 -3.42
CA GLN A 123 -8.20 -15.52 -3.61
C GLN A 123 -8.00 -16.45 -4.81
N ASP A 124 -7.53 -15.90 -5.94
CA ASP A 124 -7.19 -16.66 -7.14
C ASP A 124 -6.13 -17.75 -6.86
N LEU A 125 -5.08 -17.41 -6.11
CA LEU A 125 -4.04 -18.36 -5.74
C LEU A 125 -4.59 -19.47 -4.86
N LYS A 126 -5.32 -19.12 -3.79
CA LYS A 126 -5.92 -20.10 -2.87
C LYS A 126 -6.87 -21.07 -3.56
N ALA A 127 -7.62 -20.60 -4.55
CA ALA A 127 -8.49 -21.46 -5.34
C ALA A 127 -7.70 -22.54 -6.09
N LEU A 128 -6.55 -22.18 -6.68
CA LEU A 128 -5.68 -23.12 -7.37
C LEU A 128 -4.93 -24.06 -6.43
N GLU A 129 -4.50 -23.58 -5.27
CA GLU A 129 -3.87 -24.41 -4.23
C GLU A 129 -4.84 -25.50 -3.76
N LYS A 130 -6.09 -25.14 -3.46
CA LYS A 130 -7.13 -26.10 -3.08
C LYS A 130 -7.45 -27.10 -4.19
N HIS A 131 -7.45 -26.66 -5.45
CA HIS A 131 -7.63 -27.57 -6.58
C HIS A 131 -6.44 -28.54 -6.70
N LYS A 132 -5.21 -28.05 -6.52
CA LYS A 132 -4.01 -28.88 -6.53
C LYS A 132 -4.06 -29.95 -5.43
N GLU A 133 -4.42 -29.57 -4.22
CA GLU A 133 -4.57 -30.50 -3.08
C GLU A 133 -5.56 -31.62 -3.41
N LYS A 134 -6.75 -31.29 -3.92
CA LYS A 134 -7.74 -32.30 -4.34
C LYS A 134 -7.23 -33.22 -5.44
N TRP A 135 -6.53 -32.66 -6.43
CA TRP A 135 -5.95 -33.45 -7.50
C TRP A 135 -4.86 -34.40 -6.98
N GLU A 136 -4.03 -33.96 -6.03
CA GLU A 136 -3.01 -34.81 -5.40
C GLU A 136 -3.65 -35.99 -4.64
N ASP A 137 -4.77 -35.74 -3.94
CA ASP A 137 -5.53 -36.78 -3.25
C ASP A 137 -6.16 -37.79 -4.22
N GLU A 138 -6.76 -37.32 -5.32
CA GLU A 138 -7.34 -38.17 -6.36
C GLU A 138 -6.27 -39.05 -7.01
N VAL A 139 -5.14 -38.45 -7.41
CA VAL A 139 -4.00 -39.17 -7.98
C VAL A 139 -3.45 -40.21 -7.01
N LYS A 140 -3.35 -39.88 -5.72
CA LYS A 140 -2.90 -40.82 -4.69
C LYS A 140 -3.89 -41.99 -4.56
N ARG A 141 -5.19 -41.73 -4.55
CA ARG A 141 -6.23 -42.76 -4.49
C ARG A 141 -6.16 -43.69 -5.71
N GLU A 142 -6.05 -43.12 -6.91
CA GLU A 142 -5.93 -43.92 -8.15
C GLU A 142 -4.66 -44.79 -8.16
N MET A 143 -3.53 -44.26 -7.69
CA MET A 143 -2.29 -45.04 -7.58
C MET A 143 -2.43 -46.19 -6.59
N GLN A 144 -3.13 -45.98 -5.47
CA GLN A 144 -3.38 -47.02 -4.48
C GLN A 144 -4.28 -48.13 -5.05
N VAL A 145 -5.39 -47.77 -5.70
CA VAL A 145 -6.28 -48.74 -6.35
C VAL A 145 -5.53 -49.58 -7.38
N LYS A 146 -4.70 -48.96 -8.24
CA LYS A 146 -3.89 -49.68 -9.23
C LYS A 146 -2.85 -50.61 -8.60
N GLN A 147 -2.30 -50.23 -7.44
CA GLN A 147 -1.36 -51.09 -6.70
C GLN A 147 -2.07 -52.30 -6.10
N ASP A 148 -3.26 -52.09 -5.52
CA ASP A 148 -4.07 -53.15 -4.93
C ASP A 148 -4.52 -54.15 -6.03
N GLU A 149 -5.00 -53.66 -7.17
CA GLU A 149 -5.36 -54.49 -8.35
C GLU A 149 -4.17 -55.31 -8.86
N ALA A 150 -2.99 -54.70 -9.01
CA ALA A 150 -1.78 -55.41 -9.45
C ALA A 150 -1.34 -56.48 -8.44
N MET A 151 -1.50 -56.24 -7.14
CA MET A 151 -1.21 -57.22 -6.09
C MET A 151 -2.17 -58.40 -6.14
N ASP A 152 -3.46 -58.14 -6.34
CA ASP A 152 -4.48 -59.18 -6.49
C ASP A 152 -4.23 -60.05 -7.74
N GLU A 153 -3.87 -59.44 -8.87
CA GLU A 153 -3.48 -60.17 -10.09
C GLU A 153 -2.26 -61.08 -9.87
N ILE A 154 -1.24 -60.58 -9.17
CA ILE A 154 -0.06 -61.38 -8.80
C ILE A 154 -0.47 -62.55 -7.89
N ALA A 155 -1.30 -62.29 -6.88
CA ALA A 155 -1.78 -63.32 -5.96
C ALA A 155 -2.57 -64.42 -6.69
N GLN A 156 -3.49 -64.04 -7.59
CA GLN A 156 -4.24 -64.98 -8.42
C GLN A 156 -3.31 -65.80 -9.33
N THR A 157 -2.31 -65.16 -9.96
CA THR A 157 -1.35 -65.85 -10.83
C THR A 157 -0.50 -66.86 -10.05
N ILE A 158 -0.07 -66.52 -8.83
CA ILE A 158 0.66 -67.44 -7.95
C ILE A 158 -0.23 -68.61 -7.52
N PHE A 159 -1.48 -68.34 -7.13
CA PHE A 159 -2.44 -69.37 -6.76
C PHE A 159 -2.69 -70.36 -7.91
N LEU A 160 -2.90 -69.87 -9.13
CA LEU A 160 -3.11 -70.68 -10.33
C LEU A 160 -1.87 -71.46 -10.79
N LYS A 161 -0.66 -71.04 -10.41
CA LYS A 161 0.59 -71.78 -10.72
C LYS A 161 0.93 -72.86 -9.70
N ASN A 162 0.44 -72.74 -8.47
CA ASN A 162 0.76 -73.63 -7.36
C ASN A 162 -0.34 -74.69 -7.09
N HIS A 163 -1.40 -74.69 -7.90
CA HIS A 163 -2.46 -75.69 -7.96
C HIS A 163 -2.52 -76.30 -9.35
#